data_AF-A0AAD5L6T9-F1
#
_entry.id   AF-A0AAD5L6T9-F1
#
_cell.length_a   1.000
_cell.length_b   1.000
_cell.length_c   1.000
_cell.angle_alpha   90.00
_cell.angle_beta   90.00
_cell.angle_gamma   90.00
#
_symmetry.space_group_name_H-M   'P 1'
#
loop_
_entity.id
_entity.type
_entity.pdbx_description
1 polymer ?
#
loop_
_entity_poly.entity_id
_entity_poly.type
_entity_poly.pdbx_seq_one_letter_code
_entity_poly.pdbx_strand_id
1 'polypeptide(L)'
;MFLALLEERLSNLPILEPTAILPPTAIDGFISSFVTSLRTFALSSRLPYDPSTAKAKMPWWNKELWALRHQLCRVYQAKCSFHSEENTKTYRILKSKYQRRIRQREIKSWKEFCSNDLNGDLFGSLKKIADSYANQSPPPHVKINGVFSRDSNQTLKAFSNTKQFFPKATSLSQQQKDFRDRVNHEVNKTSYHFAVITEAEFLTSLTSLIR
;
A
#
# COMPACT_ATOMS: atom_id res chain seq x y z
N MET A 1 17.76 -28.61 6.39
CA MET A 1 19.24 -28.46 6.34
C MET A 1 19.81 -27.84 7.61
N PHE A 2 19.29 -26.71 8.11
CA PHE A 2 19.73 -26.10 9.38
C PHE A 2 19.67 -27.03 10.60
N LEU A 3 18.54 -27.71 10.81
CA LEU A 3 18.34 -28.59 11.97
C LEU A 3 19.31 -29.80 11.98
N ALA A 4 19.57 -30.40 10.82
CA ALA A 4 20.48 -31.55 10.70
C ALA A 4 21.95 -31.19 11.03
N LEU A 5 22.42 -30.04 10.57
CA LEU A 5 23.78 -29.56 10.86
C LEU A 5 23.95 -29.12 12.32
N LEU A 6 22.88 -28.59 12.92
CA LEU A 6 22.84 -28.21 14.31
C LEU A 6 22.89 -29.45 15.21
N GLU A 7 22.12 -30.49 14.87
CA GLU A 7 22.11 -31.77 15.60
C GLU A 7 23.46 -32.50 15.52
N GLU A 8 24.11 -32.50 14.34
CA GLU A 8 25.46 -33.08 14.14
C GLU A 8 26.55 -32.37 14.97
N ARG A 9 26.40 -31.07 15.25
CA ARG A 9 27.41 -30.30 15.99
C ARG A 9 27.13 -30.19 17.48
N LEU A 10 25.86 -30.27 17.88
CA LEU A 10 25.48 -30.43 19.29
C LEU A 10 25.96 -31.77 19.86
N SER A 11 25.97 -32.83 19.05
CA SER A 11 26.54 -34.14 19.45
C SER A 11 28.07 -34.14 19.57
N ASN A 12 28.75 -33.13 19.03
CA ASN A 12 30.20 -32.94 19.15
C ASN A 12 30.59 -32.00 20.31
N LEU A 13 29.62 -31.44 21.05
CA LEU A 13 29.93 -30.66 22.25
C LEU A 13 30.39 -31.60 23.36
N PRO A 14 31.40 -31.20 24.16
CA PRO A 14 31.82 -31.98 25.31
C PRO A 14 30.63 -32.11 26.27
N ILE A 15 30.16 -33.35 26.45
CA ILE A 15 29.10 -33.66 27.40
C ILE A 15 29.68 -33.37 28.80
N LEU A 16 29.09 -32.39 29.48
CA LEU A 16 29.40 -32.11 30.87
C LEU A 16 28.78 -33.23 31.72
N GLU A 17 29.60 -34.21 32.10
CA GLU A 17 29.21 -35.26 33.04
C GLU A 17 28.75 -34.60 34.37
N PRO A 18 27.55 -34.93 34.90
CA PRO A 18 26.94 -34.18 36.01
C PRO A 18 27.65 -34.26 37.37
N THR A 19 28.77 -34.96 37.48
CA THR A 19 29.36 -35.42 38.74
C THR A 19 30.65 -34.72 39.17
N ALA A 20 31.17 -33.75 38.39
CA ALA A 20 32.33 -32.96 38.79
C ALA A 20 31.92 -31.53 39.19
N ILE A 21 32.31 -31.10 40.40
CA ILE A 21 32.24 -29.69 40.82
C ILE A 21 33.20 -28.92 39.92
N LEU A 22 32.66 -28.33 38.85
CA LEU A 22 33.43 -27.57 37.87
C LEU A 22 33.66 -26.14 38.38
N PRO A 23 34.84 -25.56 38.15
CA PRO A 23 35.10 -24.17 38.50
C PRO A 23 34.20 -23.24 37.66
N PRO A 24 33.73 -22.11 38.22
CA PRO A 24 32.81 -21.18 37.54
C PRO A 24 33.31 -20.72 36.16
N THR A 25 34.63 -20.58 36.01
CA THR A 25 35.31 -20.20 34.77
C THR A 25 35.16 -21.21 33.64
N ALA A 26 34.99 -22.50 33.95
CA ALA A 26 34.74 -23.54 32.94
C ALA A 26 33.31 -23.48 32.40
N ILE A 27 32.34 -23.10 33.25
CA ILE A 27 30.95 -22.92 32.87
C ILE A 27 30.82 -21.71 31.94
N ASP A 28 31.46 -20.59 32.28
CA ASP A 28 31.45 -19.38 31.43
C ASP A 28 32.12 -19.63 30.08
N GLY A 29 33.22 -20.41 30.06
CA GLY A 29 33.87 -20.83 28.82
C GLY A 29 32.95 -21.69 27.93
N PHE A 30 32.22 -22.63 28.53
CA PHE A 30 31.25 -23.47 27.82
C PHE A 30 30.09 -22.64 27.25
N ILE A 31 29.50 -21.75 28.05
CA ILE A 31 28.40 -20.87 27.62
C ILE A 31 28.86 -19.97 26.47
N SER A 32 30.05 -19.37 26.59
CA SER A 32 30.60 -18.49 25.55
C SER A 32 30.83 -19.24 24.24
N SER A 33 31.39 -20.46 24.30
CA SER A 33 31.59 -21.33 23.14
C SER A 33 30.27 -21.75 22.50
N PHE A 34 29.28 -22.11 23.30
CA PHE A 34 27.94 -22.49 22.86
C PHE A 34 27.22 -21.32 22.16
N VAL A 35 27.21 -20.14 22.79
CA VAL A 35 26.59 -18.92 22.23
C VAL A 35 27.28 -18.50 20.94
N THR A 36 28.62 -18.59 20.89
CA THR A 36 29.38 -18.27 19.67
C THR A 36 29.04 -19.23 18.54
N SER A 37 28.96 -20.53 18.84
CA SER A 37 28.57 -21.55 17.87
C SER A 37 27.17 -21.27 17.33
N LEU A 38 26.18 -21.11 18.22
CA LEU A 38 24.79 -20.83 17.84
C LEU A 38 24.66 -19.56 17.00
N ARG A 39 25.38 -18.48 17.37
CA ARG A 39 25.40 -17.23 16.61
C ARG A 39 25.98 -17.42 15.21
N THR A 40 27.08 -18.17 15.09
CA THR A 40 27.72 -18.43 13.80
C THR A 40 26.79 -19.22 12.88
N PHE A 41 26.08 -20.22 13.42
CA PHE A 41 25.09 -21.02 12.68
C PHE A 41 23.86 -20.21 12.26
N ALA A 42 23.30 -19.41 13.16
CA ALA A 42 22.16 -18.55 12.83
C ALA A 42 22.49 -17.55 11.72
N LEU A 43 23.75 -17.11 11.63
CA LEU A 43 24.24 -16.24 10.56
C LEU A 43 24.50 -17.01 9.26
N SER A 44 25.05 -18.22 9.31
CA SER A 44 25.29 -19.06 8.14
C SER A 44 24.02 -19.71 7.58
N SER A 45 22.98 -19.84 8.41
CA SER A 45 21.67 -20.36 8.02
C SER A 45 20.72 -19.31 7.48
N ARG A 46 21.21 -18.07 7.29
CA ARG A 46 20.42 -17.04 6.60
C ARG A 46 20.07 -17.58 5.23
N LEU A 47 18.77 -17.82 5.02
CA LEU A 47 18.26 -18.18 3.71
C LEU A 47 18.74 -17.13 2.72
N PRO A 48 19.21 -17.54 1.52
CA PRO A 48 19.61 -16.59 0.49
C PRO A 48 18.47 -15.60 0.30
N TYR A 49 18.79 -14.31 0.43
CA TYR A 49 17.83 -13.24 0.25
C TYR A 49 17.37 -13.27 -1.21
N ASP A 50 16.15 -13.72 -1.44
CA ASP A 50 15.56 -13.68 -2.76
C ASP A 50 14.93 -12.30 -2.99
N PRO A 51 15.52 -11.42 -3.84
CA PRO A 51 14.96 -10.12 -4.13
C PRO A 51 13.58 -10.19 -4.79
N SER A 52 13.17 -11.35 -5.34
CA SER A 52 11.83 -11.58 -5.89
C SER A 52 10.74 -11.62 -4.82
N THR A 53 11.09 -12.05 -3.60
CA THR A 53 10.19 -12.10 -2.44
C THR A 53 10.20 -10.80 -1.63
N ALA A 54 11.10 -9.87 -1.97
CA ALA A 54 11.13 -8.57 -1.33
C ALA A 54 9.81 -7.85 -1.60
N LYS A 55 9.13 -7.42 -0.52
CA LYS A 55 7.92 -6.60 -0.63
C LYS A 55 8.20 -5.45 -1.60
N ALA A 56 7.45 -5.41 -2.69
CA ALA A 56 7.59 -4.36 -3.70
C ALA A 56 7.57 -3.00 -2.99
N LYS A 57 8.67 -2.25 -3.13
CA LYS A 57 8.75 -0.91 -2.57
C LYS A 57 7.63 -0.10 -3.23
N MET A 58 6.81 0.57 -2.40
CA MET A 58 5.72 1.37 -2.93
C MET A 58 6.26 2.36 -3.96
N PRO A 59 5.65 2.50 -5.14
CA PRO A 59 6.23 3.24 -6.27
C PRO A 59 6.39 4.74 -5.97
N TRP A 60 5.61 5.27 -5.04
CA TRP A 60 5.73 6.65 -4.54
C TRP A 60 6.77 6.84 -3.44
N TRP A 61 7.35 5.76 -2.90
CA TRP A 61 8.35 5.80 -1.83
C TRP A 61 9.75 6.06 -2.38
N ASN A 62 10.40 7.13 -1.94
CA ASN A 62 11.69 7.56 -2.48
C ASN A 62 12.69 7.97 -1.39
N LYS A 63 13.92 8.28 -1.82
CA LYS A 63 15.02 8.70 -0.94
C LYS A 63 14.70 9.98 -0.16
N GLU A 64 13.94 10.92 -0.74
CA GLU A 64 13.52 12.17 -0.07
C GLU A 64 12.58 11.89 1.11
N LEU A 65 11.58 11.01 0.91
CA LEU A 65 10.66 10.59 1.96
C LEU A 65 11.38 9.81 3.06
N TRP A 66 12.36 8.97 2.69
CA TRP A 66 13.22 8.28 3.65
C TRP A 66 14.03 9.26 4.51
N ALA A 67 14.66 10.26 3.89
CA ALA A 67 15.40 11.29 4.61
C ALA A 67 14.50 12.09 5.56
N LEU A 68 13.31 12.49 5.10
CA LEU A 68 12.34 13.18 5.94
C LEU A 68 11.83 12.31 7.09
N ARG A 69 11.61 11.01 6.86
CA ARG A 69 11.23 10.06 7.92
C ARG A 69 12.32 9.98 8.98
N HIS A 70 13.59 9.82 8.59
CA HIS A 70 14.70 9.79 9.53
C HIS A 70 14.86 11.08 10.33
N GLN A 71 14.76 12.23 9.66
CA GLN A 71 14.79 13.53 10.34
C GLN A 71 13.63 13.65 11.33
N LEU A 72 12.43 13.21 10.96
CA LEU A 72 11.26 13.22 11.83
C LEU A 72 11.47 12.34 13.06
N CYS A 73 12.05 11.14 12.89
CA CYS A 73 12.41 10.27 14.02
C CYS A 73 13.37 10.97 14.99
N ARG A 74 14.42 11.63 14.47
CA ARG A 74 15.43 12.32 15.30
C ARG A 74 14.81 13.47 16.09
N VAL A 75 13.99 14.29 15.43
CA VAL A 75 13.32 15.42 16.09
C VAL A 75 12.27 14.93 17.09
N TYR A 76 11.59 13.82 16.80
CA TYR A 76 10.67 13.19 17.74
C TYR A 76 11.40 12.69 19.00
N GLN A 77 12.52 11.99 18.83
CA GLN A 77 13.36 11.56 19.94
C GLN A 77 13.84 12.76 20.77
N ALA A 78 14.33 13.82 20.13
CA ALA A 78 14.73 15.05 20.82
C ALA A 78 13.56 15.71 21.59
N LYS A 79 12.36 15.73 21.01
CA LYS A 79 11.14 16.21 21.67
C LYS A 79 10.79 15.37 22.90
N CYS A 80 10.93 14.05 22.83
CA CYS A 80 10.65 13.14 23.95
C CYS A 80 11.70 13.20 25.05
N SER A 81 12.98 13.30 24.70
CA SER A 81 14.08 13.40 25.67
C SER A 81 14.15 14.79 26.32
N PHE A 82 13.86 15.83 25.55
CA PHE A 82 13.90 17.22 26.00
C PHE A 82 12.62 17.92 25.59
N HIS A 83 11.68 18.00 26.55
CA HIS A 83 10.40 18.70 26.39
C HIS A 83 10.61 20.23 26.36
N SER A 84 11.09 20.71 25.21
CA SER A 84 11.17 22.13 24.87
C SER A 84 10.08 22.51 23.87
N GLU A 85 9.57 23.74 23.98
CA GLU A 85 8.63 24.31 23.03
C GLU A 85 9.23 24.39 21.61
N GLU A 86 10.52 24.68 21.52
CA GLU A 86 11.26 24.72 20.26
C GLU A 86 11.33 23.36 19.57
N ASN A 87 11.57 22.28 20.34
CA ASN A 87 11.55 20.91 19.83
C ASN A 87 10.15 20.51 19.36
N THR A 88 9.12 20.93 20.08
CA THR A 88 7.72 20.67 19.71
C THR A 88 7.33 21.40 18.42
N LYS A 89 7.73 22.67 18.28
CA LYS A 89 7.51 23.47 17.06
C LYS A 89 8.24 22.86 15.86
N THR A 90 9.50 22.48 16.04
CA THR A 90 10.33 21.84 15.02
C THR A 90 9.72 20.52 14.56
N TYR A 91 9.26 19.68 15.50
CA TYR A 91 8.55 18.44 15.19
C TYR A 91 7.27 18.69 14.37
N ARG A 92 6.43 19.64 14.76
CA ARG A 92 5.18 19.96 14.06
C ARG A 92 5.43 20.42 12.62
N ILE A 93 6.41 21.30 12.41
CA ILE A 93 6.80 21.78 11.07
C ILE A 93 7.26 20.61 10.21
N LEU A 94 8.17 19.78 10.73
CA LEU A 94 8.75 18.67 9.98
C LEU A 94 7.71 17.58 9.68
N LYS A 95 6.82 17.28 10.64
CA LYS A 95 5.68 16.36 10.44
C LYS A 95 4.77 16.83 9.31
N SER A 96 4.43 18.13 9.31
CA SER A 96 3.56 18.73 8.29
C SER A 96 4.22 18.67 6.91
N LYS A 97 5.53 18.96 6.84
CA LYS A 97 6.32 18.86 5.60
C LYS A 97 6.36 17.42 5.07
N TYR A 98 6.61 16.45 5.94
CA TYR A 98 6.62 15.02 5.59
C TYR A 98 5.26 14.55 5.05
N GLN A 99 4.15 14.86 5.75
CA GLN A 99 2.80 14.51 5.30
C GLN A 99 2.43 15.14 3.96
N ARG A 100 2.78 16.42 3.77
CA ARG A 100 2.56 17.11 2.48
C ARG A 100 3.32 16.44 1.35
N ARG A 101 4.58 16.04 1.59
CA ARG A 101 5.41 15.34 0.59
C ARG A 101 4.88 13.96 0.25
N ILE A 102 4.39 13.20 1.23
CA ILE A 102 3.73 11.91 1.00
C ILE A 102 2.56 12.08 0.02
N ARG A 103 1.60 12.96 0.34
CA ARG A 103 0.41 13.18 -0.50
C ARG A 103 0.79 13.62 -1.91
N GLN A 104 1.77 14.51 -2.04
CA GLN A 104 2.26 14.95 -3.35
C GLN A 104 2.84 13.79 -4.17
N ARG A 105 3.62 12.92 -3.53
CA ARG A 105 4.26 11.78 -4.20
C ARG A 105 3.27 10.68 -4.55
N GLU A 106 2.30 10.40 -3.68
CA GLU A 106 1.20 9.48 -3.95
C GLU A 106 0.40 9.94 -5.17
N ILE A 107 -0.06 11.20 -5.17
CA ILE A 107 -0.80 11.76 -6.30
C ILE A 107 0.04 11.72 -7.58
N LYS A 108 1.34 12.05 -7.49
CA LYS A 108 2.24 12.03 -8.65
C LYS A 108 2.39 10.61 -9.19
N SER A 109 2.63 9.63 -8.33
CA SER A 109 2.76 8.22 -8.72
C SER A 109 1.45 7.67 -9.27
N TRP A 110 0.30 8.07 -8.72
CA TRP A 110 -1.01 7.71 -9.24
C TRP A 110 -1.24 8.30 -10.64
N LYS A 111 -0.89 9.58 -10.84
CA LYS A 111 -0.95 10.20 -12.17
C LYS A 111 -0.04 9.49 -13.15
N GLU A 112 1.20 9.22 -12.79
CA GLU A 112 2.15 8.47 -13.62
C GLU A 112 1.64 7.06 -13.94
N PHE A 113 1.01 6.38 -12.97
CA PHE A 113 0.36 5.10 -13.18
C PHE A 113 -0.81 5.19 -14.15
N CYS A 114 -1.67 6.21 -14.04
CA CYS A 114 -2.77 6.44 -14.96
C CYS A 114 -2.31 6.91 -16.36
N SER A 115 -1.17 7.60 -16.44
CA SER A 115 -0.56 8.08 -17.69
C SER A 115 0.23 7.00 -18.42
N ASN A 116 0.75 6.01 -17.70
CA ASN A 116 1.25 4.79 -18.31
C ASN A 116 0.03 4.00 -18.79
N ASP A 117 -0.15 3.91 -20.11
CA ASP A 117 -1.25 3.22 -20.79
C ASP A 117 -1.39 1.76 -20.34
N LEU A 118 -2.04 1.53 -19.20
CA LEU A 118 -2.42 0.20 -18.74
C LEU A 118 -3.63 -0.32 -19.52
N ASN A 119 -4.36 0.55 -20.21
CA ASN A 119 -5.54 0.23 -21.03
C ASN A 119 -5.58 0.93 -22.41
N GLY A 120 -4.53 1.67 -22.79
CA GLY A 120 -4.64 2.70 -23.83
C GLY A 120 -5.58 3.84 -23.39
N ASP A 121 -5.53 4.99 -24.05
CA ASP A 121 -6.50 6.07 -23.82
C ASP A 121 -7.89 5.61 -24.28
N LEU A 122 -8.58 4.85 -23.44
CA LEU A 122 -9.88 4.24 -23.72
C LEU A 122 -10.92 5.32 -23.96
N PHE A 123 -10.82 6.44 -23.23
CA PHE A 123 -11.69 7.60 -23.38
C PHE A 123 -11.31 8.45 -24.59
N GLY A 124 -10.03 8.61 -24.91
CA GLY A 124 -9.58 9.25 -26.15
C GLY A 124 -9.95 8.47 -27.39
N SER A 125 -9.90 7.14 -27.33
CA SER A 125 -10.39 6.24 -28.39
C SER A 125 -11.90 6.37 -28.55
N LEU A 126 -12.65 6.36 -27.45
CA LEU A 126 -14.10 6.59 -27.46
C LEU A 126 -14.45 7.98 -28.02
N LYS A 127 -13.68 9.01 -27.65
CA LYS A 127 -13.84 10.37 -28.17
C LYS A 127 -13.53 10.46 -29.66
N LYS A 128 -12.45 9.83 -30.12
CA LYS A 128 -12.12 9.73 -31.56
C LYS A 128 -13.25 9.09 -32.36
N ILE A 129 -13.82 8.02 -31.81
CA ILE A 129 -14.98 7.34 -32.37
C ILE A 129 -16.17 8.31 -32.39
N ALA A 130 -16.50 8.97 -31.27
CA ALA A 130 -17.60 9.93 -31.20
C ALA A 130 -17.43 11.12 -32.16
N ASP A 131 -16.23 11.70 -32.25
CA ASP A 131 -15.89 12.80 -33.17
C ASP A 131 -15.99 12.35 -34.63
N SER A 132 -15.67 11.09 -34.94
CA SER A 132 -15.87 10.52 -36.28
C SER A 132 -17.36 10.38 -36.66
N TYR A 133 -18.23 10.24 -35.66
CA TYR A 133 -19.69 10.22 -35.81
C TYR A 133 -20.33 11.61 -35.70
N ALA A 134 -19.61 12.63 -35.19
CA ALA A 134 -20.16 13.99 -35.01
C ALA A 134 -20.55 14.67 -36.34
N ASN A 135 -19.93 14.23 -37.45
CA ASN A 135 -20.27 14.69 -38.81
C ASN A 135 -21.30 13.80 -39.52
N GLN A 136 -21.74 12.71 -38.89
CA GLN A 136 -22.80 11.87 -39.45
C GLN A 136 -24.13 12.44 -38.96
N SER A 137 -24.95 12.92 -39.89
CA SER A 137 -26.33 13.28 -39.57
C SER A 137 -27.01 12.06 -38.97
N PRO A 138 -27.78 12.19 -37.86
CA PRO A 138 -28.51 11.08 -37.29
C PRO A 138 -29.40 10.43 -38.37
N PRO A 139 -29.58 9.10 -38.35
CA PRO A 139 -30.39 8.41 -39.35
C PRO A 139 -31.77 9.09 -39.47
N PRO A 140 -32.21 9.45 -40.69
CA PRO A 140 -33.43 10.23 -40.88
C PRO A 140 -34.69 9.49 -40.40
N HIS A 141 -34.64 8.15 -40.40
CA HIS A 141 -35.72 7.28 -39.97
C HIS A 141 -35.17 6.17 -39.07
N VAL A 142 -35.72 6.04 -37.86
CA VAL A 142 -35.42 4.95 -36.94
C VAL A 142 -36.64 4.03 -36.84
N LYS A 143 -36.40 2.73 -36.85
CA LYS A 143 -37.45 1.70 -36.71
C LYS A 143 -37.65 1.43 -35.21
N ILE A 144 -38.79 1.86 -34.66
CA ILE A 144 -39.16 1.61 -33.25
C ILE A 144 -40.36 0.68 -33.25
N ASN A 145 -40.27 -0.45 -32.56
CA ASN A 145 -41.34 -1.46 -32.46
C ASN A 145 -41.92 -1.90 -33.81
N GLY A 146 -41.07 -2.00 -34.84
CA GLY A 146 -41.49 -2.45 -36.18
C GLY A 146 -41.96 -1.34 -37.12
N VAL A 147 -42.18 -0.11 -36.65
CA VAL A 147 -42.67 1.03 -37.45
C VAL A 147 -41.56 2.04 -37.68
N PHE A 148 -41.41 2.52 -38.92
CA PHE A 148 -40.45 3.58 -39.27
C PHE A 148 -40.97 4.95 -38.84
N SER A 149 -40.13 5.71 -38.13
CA SER A 149 -40.39 7.11 -37.80
C SER A 149 -40.57 7.95 -39.06
N ARG A 150 -41.59 8.80 -39.11
CA ARG A 150 -41.91 9.64 -40.29
C ARG A 150 -41.34 11.04 -40.23
N ASP A 151 -40.88 11.49 -39.05
CA ASP A 151 -40.41 12.86 -38.83
C ASP A 151 -39.18 12.88 -37.92
N SER A 152 -38.30 13.85 -38.16
CA SER A 152 -37.12 14.18 -37.37
C SER A 152 -37.45 14.38 -35.87
N ASN A 153 -38.58 15.03 -35.56
CA ASN A 153 -39.03 15.21 -34.17
C ASN A 153 -39.53 13.91 -33.54
N GLN A 154 -40.17 13.02 -34.32
CA GLN A 154 -40.55 11.69 -33.84
C GLN A 154 -39.32 10.83 -33.56
N THR A 155 -38.30 10.92 -34.43
CA THR A 155 -37.02 10.23 -34.28
C THR A 155 -36.29 10.69 -33.02
N LEU A 156 -36.20 12.00 -32.78
CA LEU A 156 -35.62 12.57 -31.56
C LEU A 156 -36.38 12.12 -30.30
N LYS A 157 -37.72 12.27 -30.29
CA LYS A 157 -38.55 11.80 -29.17
C LYS A 157 -38.39 10.32 -28.92
N ALA A 158 -38.21 9.51 -29.96
CA ALA A 158 -37.96 8.09 -29.81
C ALA A 158 -36.59 7.81 -29.18
N PHE A 159 -35.51 8.46 -29.60
CA PHE A 159 -34.20 8.34 -28.95
C PHE A 159 -34.24 8.79 -27.48
N SER A 160 -35.03 9.82 -27.14
CA SER A 160 -35.14 10.33 -25.77
C SER A 160 -36.03 9.45 -24.87
N ASN A 161 -37.15 8.93 -25.39
CA ASN A 161 -38.16 8.24 -24.58
C ASN A 161 -38.04 6.71 -24.58
N THR A 162 -37.25 6.11 -25.46
CA THR A 162 -37.14 4.65 -25.47
C THR A 162 -36.21 4.19 -24.35
N LYS A 163 -36.77 3.45 -23.40
CA LYS A 163 -36.05 2.64 -22.39
C LYS A 163 -35.01 1.67 -22.99
N GLN A 164 -34.99 1.56 -24.32
CA GLN A 164 -34.20 0.64 -25.13
C GLN A 164 -32.77 1.14 -25.34
N PHE A 165 -32.55 2.46 -25.50
CA PHE A 165 -31.21 3.04 -25.68
C PHE A 165 -30.63 3.58 -24.38
N PHE A 166 -31.47 4.17 -23.53
CA PHE A 166 -31.07 4.70 -22.24
C PHE A 166 -32.01 4.16 -21.15
N PRO A 167 -31.80 2.92 -20.69
CA PRO A 167 -32.57 2.40 -19.58
C PRO A 167 -32.42 3.36 -18.40
N LYS A 168 -33.54 3.88 -17.88
CA LYS A 168 -33.53 4.70 -16.67
C LYS A 168 -32.82 3.89 -15.60
N ALA A 169 -31.85 4.50 -14.93
CA ALA A 169 -31.13 3.86 -13.83
C ALA A 169 -32.16 3.20 -12.91
N THR A 170 -32.14 1.88 -12.83
CA THR A 170 -33.02 1.14 -11.94
C THR A 170 -32.82 1.74 -10.56
N SER A 171 -33.91 2.18 -9.91
CA SER A 171 -33.83 2.68 -8.54
C SER A 171 -33.11 1.64 -7.72
N LEU A 172 -31.91 1.97 -7.24
CA LEU A 172 -31.07 1.04 -6.49
C LEU A 172 -31.91 0.39 -5.40
N SER A 173 -31.86 -0.95 -5.31
CA SER A 173 -32.51 -1.64 -4.20
C SER A 173 -31.93 -1.12 -2.88
N GLN A 174 -32.68 -1.24 -1.78
CA GLN A 174 -32.18 -0.77 -0.48
C GLN A 174 -30.82 -1.41 -0.15
N GLN A 175 -30.64 -2.70 -0.47
CA GLN A 175 -29.35 -3.38 -0.32
C GLN A 175 -28.21 -2.76 -1.15
N GLN A 176 -28.48 -2.32 -2.38
CA GLN A 176 -27.49 -1.66 -3.23
C GLN A 176 -27.15 -0.25 -2.74
N LYS A 177 -28.13 0.48 -2.19
CA LYS A 177 -27.89 1.77 -1.53
C LYS A 177 -27.04 1.57 -0.28
N ASP A 178 -27.41 0.63 0.57
CA ASP A 178 -26.67 0.31 1.79
C ASP A 178 -25.24 -0.19 1.48
N PHE A 179 -25.06 -0.94 0.38
CA PHE A 179 -23.73 -1.34 -0.07
C PHE A 179 -22.91 -0.15 -0.57
N ARG A 180 -23.49 0.70 -1.43
CA ARG A 180 -22.84 1.92 -1.92
C ARG A 180 -22.45 2.85 -0.77
N ASP A 181 -23.33 3.04 0.20
CA ASP A 181 -23.09 3.90 1.35
C ASP A 181 -22.05 3.30 2.29
N ARG A 182 -22.02 1.97 2.46
CA ARG A 182 -20.92 1.27 3.15
C ARG A 182 -19.58 1.43 2.44
N VAL A 183 -19.53 1.24 1.13
CA VAL A 183 -18.30 1.41 0.34
C VAL A 183 -17.84 2.87 0.40
N ASN A 184 -18.73 3.84 0.24
CA ASN A 184 -18.38 5.25 0.36
C ASN A 184 -17.95 5.62 1.78
N HIS A 185 -18.59 5.05 2.79
CA HIS A 185 -18.19 5.25 4.18
C HIS A 185 -16.81 4.66 4.44
N GLU A 186 -16.51 3.45 3.98
CA GLU A 186 -15.19 2.81 4.11
C GLU A 186 -14.11 3.54 3.29
N VAL A 187 -14.42 4.00 2.09
CA VAL A 187 -13.51 4.82 1.28
C VAL A 187 -13.23 6.17 1.95
N ASN A 188 -14.24 6.81 2.55
CA ASN A 188 -14.03 8.03 3.30
C ASN A 188 -13.27 7.78 4.61
N LYS A 189 -13.53 6.68 5.30
CA LYS A 189 -12.84 6.26 6.53
C LYS A 189 -11.36 5.93 6.26
N THR A 190 -11.07 5.28 5.14
CA THR A 190 -9.69 5.00 4.68
C THR A 190 -8.99 6.23 4.10
N SER A 191 -9.71 7.17 3.49
CA SER A 191 -9.19 8.47 3.07
C SER A 191 -8.68 9.31 4.27
N TYR A 192 -9.28 9.14 5.46
CA TYR A 192 -8.78 9.73 6.71
C TYR A 192 -7.78 8.84 7.47
N HIS A 193 -7.72 7.53 7.20
CA HIS A 193 -6.73 6.63 7.81
C HIS A 193 -5.40 6.54 7.06
N PHE A 194 -5.31 6.94 5.79
CA PHE A 194 -4.09 6.71 5.01
C PHE A 194 -2.98 7.76 5.18
N ALA A 195 -3.15 8.82 5.97
CA ALA A 195 -2.08 9.81 6.17
C ALA A 195 -2.02 10.46 7.56
N VAL A 196 -2.55 9.80 8.58
CA VAL A 196 -2.18 10.09 9.96
C VAL A 196 -1.66 8.79 10.53
N ILE A 197 -0.36 8.52 10.35
CA ILE A 197 0.33 7.59 11.24
C ILE A 197 0.09 8.19 12.63
N THR A 198 -0.82 7.58 13.39
CA THR A 198 -1.05 7.94 14.78
C THR A 198 0.24 7.66 15.54
N GLU A 199 0.53 8.41 16.60
CA GLU A 199 1.78 8.27 17.36
C GLU A 199 2.01 6.81 17.78
N ALA A 200 0.94 6.06 18.04
CA ALA A 200 0.94 4.62 18.32
C ALA A 200 1.34 3.73 17.13
N GLU A 201 0.86 4.01 15.91
CA GLU A 201 1.22 3.27 14.69
C GLU A 201 2.68 3.55 14.25
N PHE A 202 3.18 4.76 14.54
CA PHE A 202 4.59 5.09 14.31
C PHE A 202 5.50 4.27 15.23
N LEU A 203 5.13 4.16 16.51
CA LEU A 203 5.88 3.39 17.51
C LEU A 203 5.87 1.89 17.22
N THR A 204 4.74 1.32 16.78
CA THR A 204 4.65 -0.11 16.39
C THR A 204 5.40 -0.42 15.08
N SER A 205 5.43 0.52 14.14
CA SER A 205 6.25 0.40 12.92
C SER A 205 7.76 0.53 13.22
N LEU A 206 8.16 1.22 14.30
CA LEU A 206 9.55 1.31 14.74
C LEU A 206 10.02 0.06 15.49
N THR A 207 9.17 -0.54 16.34
CA THR A 207 9.55 -1.75 17.11
C THR A 207 9.60 -3.00 16.25
N SER A 208 8.84 -3.08 15.16
CA SER A 208 8.88 -4.22 14.22
C SER A 208 10.04 -4.20 13.23
N LEU A 209 10.77 -3.08 13.09
CA LEU A 209 11.89 -2.93 12.15
C LEU A 209 13.27 -2.99 12.84
N ILE A 210 13.30 -3.08 14.18
CA ILE A 210 14.52 -3.21 15.00
C ILE A 210 14.76 -4.67 15.45
N ARG A 211 13.87 -5.60 15.08
CA ARG A 211 14.10 -7.06 15.16
C ARG A 211 14.51 -7.61 13.81
#